data_AF-A0A851RMT1-F1
#
_entry.id   AF-A0A851RMT1-F1
#
_cell.length_a   1.000
_cell.length_b   1.000
_cell.length_c   1.000
_cell.angle_alpha   90.00
_cell.angle_beta   90.00
_cell.angle_gamma   90.00
#
_symmetry.space_group_name_H-M   'P 1'
#
loop_
_entity.id
_entity.type
_entity.pdbx_description
1 polymer ?
#
loop_
_entity_poly.entity_id
_entity_poly.type
_entity_poly.pdbx_seq_one_letter_code
_entity_poly.pdbx_strand_id
1 'polypeptide(L)'
;RMLRALVAVSLWLRVSPRAQGAPCEAVRIPMCRSMPWNITRMPNHLHHSTQENAVLAIEQYEELVATGCSPVLPFFLCAMYAPICTLEFLYDPIKPCRSVCQRARDGCEPIMRRYNHSWPESLACDDLPVYDRGVCISPEAIVTDGFMVPDRPLEPDCRSRGQERCRCKKTKPTLSTYLAKNYSYIIHAKVKSVERGNCNEITTVVEVKDILKSSTPIPLSQVPLLTNSSCQCPPLQPKQDVLIMCYEWRSRLMLLDGCLVEKWKDQLNRRFKRWEQRLQEQKRRTARSKNQNSGRSGQSGALKPQTKNTNPLISGPKKAIKIRNGQKEINPKKV
;
A
#
# COMPACT_ATOMS: atom_id res chain seq x y z
N ARG A 1 -40.74 66.20 -19.32
CA ARG A 1 -41.42 64.92 -19.67
C ARG A 1 -40.30 63.95 -20.03
N MET A 2 -39.89 63.08 -19.09
CA MET A 2 -40.31 61.66 -19.01
C MET A 2 -39.78 60.87 -20.23
N LEU A 3 -39.08 59.73 -20.18
CA LEU A 3 -38.70 58.79 -19.13
C LEU A 3 -37.70 57.77 -19.79
N ARG A 4 -36.68 57.34 -19.03
CA ARG A 4 -36.03 56.01 -18.96
C ARG A 4 -36.22 54.99 -20.10
N ALA A 5 -35.11 54.36 -20.52
CA ALA A 5 -34.91 52.91 -20.36
C ALA A 5 -33.44 52.51 -20.59
N LEU A 6 -32.82 51.99 -19.54
CA LEU A 6 -31.56 51.23 -19.56
C LEU A 6 -31.82 49.86 -20.19
N VAL A 7 -31.00 49.44 -21.14
CA VAL A 7 -30.88 48.01 -21.51
C VAL A 7 -29.44 47.60 -21.28
N ALA A 8 -29.24 46.83 -20.22
CA ALA A 8 -28.00 46.16 -19.90
C ALA A 8 -28.11 44.66 -20.25
N VAL A 9 -26.94 44.07 -20.49
CA VAL A 9 -26.63 42.64 -20.39
C VAL A 9 -26.93 41.75 -21.61
N SER A 10 -25.87 41.24 -22.23
CA SER A 10 -25.57 39.80 -22.18
C SER A 10 -24.19 39.49 -22.78
N LEU A 11 -23.19 39.44 -21.90
CA LEU A 11 -21.92 38.77 -22.18
C LEU A 11 -22.20 37.27 -22.20
N TRP A 12 -22.16 36.67 -23.39
CA TRP A 12 -22.28 35.22 -23.57
C TRP A 12 -21.01 34.52 -23.04
N LEU A 13 -20.97 34.30 -21.73
CA LEU A 13 -20.17 33.22 -21.17
C LEU A 13 -20.83 31.91 -21.62
N ARG A 14 -20.31 31.32 -22.70
CA ARG A 14 -20.56 29.91 -23.02
C ARG A 14 -19.97 29.05 -21.89
N VAL A 15 -20.76 28.87 -20.84
CA VAL A 15 -20.53 27.79 -19.87
C VAL A 15 -20.71 26.50 -20.65
N SER A 16 -19.60 25.85 -20.99
CA SER A 16 -19.65 24.47 -21.46
C SER A 16 -20.30 23.65 -20.35
N PRO A 17 -21.38 22.87 -20.62
CA PRO A 17 -21.90 21.96 -19.63
C PRO A 17 -20.85 20.88 -19.43
N ARG A 18 -20.06 21.02 -18.36
CA ARG A 18 -19.33 19.92 -17.77
C ARG A 18 -20.37 18.85 -17.52
N ALA A 19 -20.22 17.67 -18.13
CA ALA A 19 -21.19 16.57 -18.07
C ALA A 19 -21.66 16.38 -16.61
N GLN A 20 -22.84 16.91 -16.30
CA GLN A 20 -23.50 16.69 -15.03
C GLN A 20 -23.96 15.25 -15.12
N GLY A 21 -23.23 14.32 -14.49
CA GLY A 21 -23.66 12.92 -14.52
C GLY A 21 -25.09 12.79 -13.97
N ALA A 22 -25.85 11.88 -14.56
CA ALA A 22 -27.27 11.70 -14.28
C ALA A 22 -27.52 11.40 -12.78
N PRO A 23 -28.67 11.81 -12.21
CA PRO A 23 -29.03 11.44 -10.84
C PRO A 23 -28.98 9.92 -10.62
N CYS A 24 -28.82 9.49 -9.37
CA CYS A 24 -28.87 8.06 -9.04
C CYS A 24 -30.18 7.45 -9.55
N GLU A 25 -30.11 6.23 -10.08
CA GLU A 25 -31.26 5.46 -10.54
C GLU A 25 -31.25 4.07 -9.90
N ALA A 26 -32.41 3.41 -9.85
CA ALA A 26 -32.53 2.07 -9.27
C ALA A 26 -31.73 1.04 -10.11
N VAL A 27 -31.11 0.07 -9.45
CA VAL A 27 -30.43 -1.06 -10.12
C VAL A 27 -31.47 -1.93 -10.82
N ARG A 28 -31.38 -2.02 -12.15
CA ARG A 28 -32.27 -2.80 -13.02
C ARG A 28 -31.62 -4.07 -13.56
N ILE A 29 -30.29 -4.20 -13.44
CA ILE A 29 -29.52 -5.38 -13.86
C ILE A 29 -29.94 -6.61 -13.04
N PRO A 30 -30.50 -7.67 -13.66
CA PRO A 30 -31.08 -8.82 -12.95
C PRO A 30 -30.14 -9.47 -11.93
N MET A 31 -28.91 -9.83 -12.34
CA MET A 31 -27.94 -10.48 -11.46
C MET A 31 -27.40 -9.59 -10.33
N CYS A 32 -27.63 -8.28 -10.39
CA CYS A 32 -27.15 -7.31 -9.40
C CYS A 32 -28.23 -6.88 -8.40
N ARG A 33 -29.46 -7.38 -8.51
CA ARG A 33 -30.56 -7.02 -7.59
C ARG A 33 -30.30 -7.46 -6.15
N SER A 34 -29.48 -8.49 -5.95
CA SER A 34 -29.09 -8.97 -4.62
C SER A 34 -27.94 -8.17 -4.02
N MET A 35 -27.33 -7.22 -4.73
CA MET A 35 -26.22 -6.45 -4.18
C MET A 35 -26.66 -5.65 -2.94
N PRO A 36 -25.74 -5.37 -2.01
CA PRO A 36 -26.04 -4.54 -0.84
C PRO A 36 -26.52 -3.11 -1.13
N TRP A 37 -26.43 -2.66 -2.38
CA TRP A 37 -26.94 -1.38 -2.84
C TRP A 37 -28.04 -1.56 -3.87
N ASN A 38 -29.07 -0.71 -3.80
CA ASN A 38 -30.22 -0.72 -4.69
C ASN A 38 -30.22 0.45 -5.70
N ILE A 39 -29.28 1.39 -5.58
CA ILE A 39 -29.14 2.55 -6.45
C ILE A 39 -27.76 2.59 -7.10
N THR A 40 -27.74 2.93 -8.39
CA THR A 40 -26.55 3.07 -9.22
C THR A 40 -26.59 4.39 -9.98
N ARG A 41 -25.56 4.66 -10.78
CA ARG A 41 -25.45 5.84 -11.63
C ARG A 41 -24.65 5.48 -12.87
N MET A 42 -25.04 6.10 -13.98
CA MET A 42 -24.35 5.99 -15.26
C MET A 42 -23.59 7.29 -15.59
N PRO A 43 -22.47 7.22 -16.33
CA PRO A 43 -21.88 6.01 -16.90
C PRO A 43 -21.20 5.11 -15.85
N ASN A 44 -21.18 3.80 -16.11
CA ASN A 44 -20.46 2.84 -15.27
C ASN A 44 -18.95 2.79 -15.58
N HIS A 45 -18.20 1.93 -14.89
CA HIS A 45 -16.73 1.82 -15.05
C HIS A 45 -16.29 1.30 -16.41
N LEU A 46 -17.23 0.79 -17.20
CA LEU A 46 -17.04 0.27 -18.55
C LEU A 46 -17.61 1.24 -19.60
N HIS A 47 -17.91 2.48 -19.19
CA HIS A 47 -18.39 3.57 -20.05
C HIS A 47 -19.74 3.31 -20.74
N HIS A 48 -20.54 2.35 -20.26
CA HIS A 48 -21.92 2.25 -20.70
C HIS A 48 -22.68 3.48 -20.21
N SER A 49 -23.38 4.18 -21.10
CA SER A 49 -24.14 5.39 -20.74
C SER A 49 -25.52 5.09 -20.13
N THR A 50 -26.02 3.86 -20.30
CA THR A 50 -27.34 3.44 -19.82
C THR A 50 -27.27 2.03 -19.22
N GLN A 51 -28.16 1.73 -18.27
CA GLN A 51 -28.25 0.39 -17.70
C GLN A 51 -28.68 -0.67 -18.73
N GLU A 52 -29.48 -0.31 -19.73
CA GLU A 52 -29.88 -1.22 -20.81
C GLU A 52 -28.66 -1.76 -21.57
N ASN A 53 -27.67 -0.90 -21.85
CA ASN A 53 -26.41 -1.32 -22.47
C ASN A 53 -25.57 -2.17 -21.51
N ALA A 54 -25.58 -1.83 -20.21
CA ALA A 54 -24.88 -2.61 -19.20
C ALA A 54 -25.49 -4.00 -19.00
N VAL A 55 -26.81 -4.15 -19.10
CA VAL A 55 -27.53 -5.42 -19.05
C VAL A 55 -27.07 -6.34 -20.17
N LEU A 56 -27.13 -5.88 -21.42
CA LEU A 56 -26.70 -6.68 -22.57
C LEU A 56 -25.22 -7.11 -22.45
N ALA A 57 -24.37 -6.23 -21.93
CA ALA A 57 -22.95 -6.50 -21.79
C ALA A 57 -22.61 -7.41 -20.59
N ILE A 58 -23.40 -7.42 -19.52
CA ILE A 58 -23.15 -8.26 -18.33
C ILE A 58 -23.76 -9.66 -18.46
N GLU A 59 -24.81 -9.83 -19.27
CA GLU A 59 -25.50 -11.11 -19.52
C GLU A 59 -24.55 -12.24 -19.94
N GLN A 60 -23.49 -11.93 -20.70
CA GLN A 60 -22.48 -12.91 -21.11
C GLN A 60 -21.75 -13.59 -19.93
N TYR A 61 -21.80 -13.01 -18.72
CA TYR A 61 -21.18 -13.57 -17.53
C TYR A 61 -22.16 -14.36 -16.65
N GLU A 62 -23.45 -14.45 -16.98
CA GLU A 62 -24.45 -15.17 -16.17
C GLU A 62 -24.07 -16.64 -15.97
N GLU A 63 -23.69 -17.33 -17.04
CA GLU A 63 -23.27 -18.72 -16.98
C GLU A 63 -22.01 -18.88 -16.12
N LEU A 64 -21.03 -17.98 -16.27
CA LEU A 64 -19.80 -18.00 -15.48
C LEU A 64 -20.10 -17.79 -13.99
N VAL A 65 -20.99 -16.86 -13.66
CA VAL A 65 -21.47 -16.63 -12.29
C VAL A 65 -22.17 -17.88 -11.75
N ALA A 66 -23.02 -18.52 -12.54
CA ALA A 66 -23.74 -19.73 -12.14
C ALA A 66 -22.82 -20.93 -11.83
N THR A 67 -21.60 -20.97 -12.41
CA THR A 67 -20.62 -22.01 -12.06
C THR A 67 -20.11 -21.92 -10.61
N GLY A 68 -20.25 -20.76 -9.96
CA GLY A 68 -19.73 -20.54 -8.61
C GLY A 68 -18.21 -20.55 -8.50
N CYS A 69 -17.49 -20.28 -9.59
CA CYS A 69 -16.02 -20.30 -9.66
C CYS A 69 -15.31 -19.36 -8.68
N SER A 70 -15.96 -18.26 -8.30
CA SER A 70 -15.48 -17.37 -7.25
C SER A 70 -16.66 -16.72 -6.52
N PRO A 71 -16.69 -16.73 -5.17
CA PRO A 71 -17.80 -16.18 -4.40
C PRO A 71 -17.92 -14.65 -4.54
N VAL A 72 -16.86 -13.98 -4.99
CA VAL A 72 -16.83 -12.51 -5.15
C VAL A 72 -17.04 -12.06 -6.59
N LEU A 73 -17.19 -12.97 -7.55
CA LEU A 73 -17.43 -12.62 -8.96
C LEU A 73 -18.71 -11.78 -9.16
N PRO A 74 -19.89 -12.14 -8.58
CA PRO A 74 -21.10 -11.34 -8.76
C PRO A 74 -20.91 -9.91 -8.23
N PHE A 75 -20.32 -9.79 -7.05
CA PHE A 75 -20.00 -8.50 -6.45
C PHE A 75 -19.07 -7.68 -7.35
N PHE A 76 -18.00 -8.28 -7.86
CA PHE A 76 -17.03 -7.61 -8.72
C PHE A 76 -17.69 -7.09 -10.00
N LEU A 77 -18.44 -7.95 -10.70
CA LEU A 77 -19.14 -7.56 -11.93
C LEU A 77 -20.15 -6.45 -11.64
N CYS A 78 -20.99 -6.59 -10.62
CA CYS A 78 -21.96 -5.56 -10.28
C CYS A 78 -21.31 -4.24 -9.86
N ALA A 79 -20.19 -4.28 -9.14
CA ALA A 79 -19.42 -3.07 -8.81
C ALA A 79 -18.86 -2.37 -10.06
N MET A 80 -18.58 -3.10 -11.14
CA MET A 80 -18.12 -2.55 -12.42
C MET A 80 -19.26 -2.04 -13.31
N TYR A 81 -20.36 -2.81 -13.39
CA TYR A 81 -21.47 -2.58 -14.32
C TYR A 81 -22.61 -1.72 -13.74
N ALA A 82 -22.83 -1.79 -12.43
CA ALA A 82 -23.83 -1.01 -11.70
C ALA A 82 -23.22 -0.49 -10.40
N PRO A 83 -22.23 0.43 -10.46
CA PRO A 83 -21.52 0.91 -9.28
C PRO A 83 -22.48 1.59 -8.29
N ILE A 84 -22.20 1.47 -6.99
CA ILE A 84 -23.00 2.12 -5.94
C ILE A 84 -23.03 3.64 -6.13
N CYS A 85 -24.23 4.23 -6.04
CA CYS A 85 -24.38 5.68 -6.06
C CYS A 85 -24.26 6.26 -4.64
N THR A 86 -23.23 7.05 -4.37
CA THR A 86 -23.07 7.79 -3.10
C THR A 86 -22.78 9.26 -3.36
N LEU A 87 -23.13 10.13 -2.39
CA LEU A 87 -22.98 11.58 -2.52
C LEU A 87 -21.50 12.03 -2.68
N GLU A 88 -20.57 11.27 -2.12
CA GLU A 88 -19.13 11.57 -2.17
C GLU A 88 -18.49 11.21 -3.53
N PHE A 89 -19.10 10.29 -4.28
CA PHE A 89 -18.56 9.74 -5.53
C PHE A 89 -19.48 9.97 -6.74
N LEU A 90 -20.16 11.14 -6.78
CA LEU A 90 -21.11 11.47 -7.85
C LEU A 90 -20.45 11.56 -9.24
N TYR A 91 -19.24 12.12 -9.35
CA TYR A 91 -18.60 12.35 -10.66
C TYR A 91 -17.75 11.18 -11.14
N ASP A 92 -17.22 10.39 -10.23
CA ASP A 92 -16.41 9.21 -10.50
C ASP A 92 -16.83 8.14 -9.48
N PRO A 93 -17.64 7.15 -9.89
CA PRO A 93 -18.16 6.14 -8.97
C PRO A 93 -17.02 5.40 -8.28
N ILE A 94 -17.27 4.89 -7.07
CA ILE A 94 -16.26 4.11 -6.37
C ILE A 94 -15.98 2.80 -7.11
N LYS A 95 -14.69 2.47 -7.30
CA LYS A 95 -14.25 1.24 -7.97
C LYS A 95 -14.12 0.07 -6.98
N PRO A 96 -14.29 -1.19 -7.43
CA PRO A 96 -13.93 -2.35 -6.62
C PRO A 96 -12.42 -2.37 -6.34
N CYS A 97 -12.03 -2.89 -5.18
CA CYS A 97 -10.63 -3.04 -4.85
C CYS A 97 -9.93 -4.06 -5.75
N ARG A 98 -8.65 -3.82 -6.08
CA ARG A 98 -7.81 -4.74 -6.86
C ARG A 98 -7.83 -6.18 -6.35
N SER A 99 -7.81 -6.36 -5.04
CA SER A 99 -7.85 -7.68 -4.38
C SER A 99 -9.15 -8.44 -4.67
N VAL A 100 -10.27 -7.74 -4.84
CA VAL A 100 -11.57 -8.34 -5.20
C VAL A 100 -11.53 -8.85 -6.64
N CYS A 101 -11.02 -8.03 -7.57
CA CYS A 101 -10.82 -8.45 -8.96
C CYS A 101 -9.89 -9.65 -9.08
N GLN A 102 -8.76 -9.64 -8.39
CA GLN A 102 -7.81 -10.76 -8.42
C GLN A 102 -8.46 -12.06 -7.95
N ARG A 103 -9.21 -12.04 -6.83
CA ARG A 103 -9.97 -13.22 -6.36
C ARG A 103 -11.04 -13.69 -7.35
N ALA A 104 -11.72 -12.77 -8.03
CA ALA A 104 -12.69 -13.12 -9.08
C ALA A 104 -11.99 -13.77 -10.28
N ARG A 105 -10.92 -13.14 -10.79
CA ARG A 105 -10.13 -13.64 -11.91
C ARG A 105 -9.48 -14.98 -11.61
N ASP A 106 -8.80 -15.12 -10.48
CA ASP A 106 -8.04 -16.33 -10.16
C ASP A 106 -8.95 -17.57 -10.02
N GLY A 107 -10.19 -17.39 -9.56
CA GLY A 107 -11.18 -18.46 -9.51
C GLY A 107 -11.82 -18.79 -10.85
N CYS A 108 -12.06 -17.79 -11.70
CA CYS A 108 -12.92 -17.93 -12.88
C CYS A 108 -12.19 -17.96 -14.22
N GLU A 109 -11.03 -17.31 -14.34
CA GLU A 109 -10.20 -17.33 -15.55
C GLU A 109 -9.80 -18.76 -15.99
N PRO A 110 -9.46 -19.70 -15.08
CA PRO A 110 -9.18 -21.08 -15.49
C PRO A 110 -10.35 -21.76 -16.20
N ILE A 111 -11.60 -21.43 -15.83
CA ILE A 111 -12.80 -21.94 -16.49
C ILE A 111 -12.96 -21.27 -17.85
N MET A 112 -12.81 -19.95 -17.93
CA MET A 112 -12.87 -19.22 -19.20
C MET A 112 -11.87 -19.78 -20.22
N ARG A 113 -10.63 -20.05 -19.79
CA ARG A 113 -9.57 -20.59 -20.66
C ARG A 113 -9.91 -21.98 -21.19
N ARG A 114 -10.67 -22.80 -20.44
CA ARG A 114 -11.15 -24.11 -20.92
C ARG A 114 -12.06 -23.99 -22.14
N TYR A 115 -12.77 -22.88 -22.26
CA TYR A 115 -13.65 -22.56 -23.38
C TYR A 115 -13.01 -21.54 -24.35
N ASN A 116 -11.68 -21.43 -24.37
CA ASN A 116 -10.92 -20.50 -25.23
C ASN A 116 -11.26 -19.01 -25.03
N HIS A 117 -11.75 -18.64 -23.85
CA HIS A 117 -11.93 -17.25 -23.45
C HIS A 117 -10.81 -16.82 -22.49
N SER A 118 -10.40 -15.56 -22.58
CA SER A 118 -9.46 -14.94 -21.64
C SER A 118 -10.19 -13.96 -20.73
N TRP A 119 -9.60 -13.67 -19.57
CA TRP A 119 -10.08 -12.56 -18.76
C TRP A 119 -10.00 -11.25 -19.58
N PRO A 120 -11.09 -10.48 -19.68
CA PRO A 120 -11.15 -9.34 -20.59
C PRO A 120 -10.32 -8.17 -20.08
N GLU A 121 -9.71 -7.42 -21.00
CA GLU A 121 -8.86 -6.26 -20.68
C GLU A 121 -9.65 -5.15 -19.97
N SER A 122 -10.93 -4.98 -20.31
CA SER A 122 -11.82 -4.01 -19.66
C SER A 122 -12.09 -4.33 -18.17
N LEU A 123 -11.80 -5.56 -17.72
CA LEU A 123 -11.85 -5.98 -16.32
C LEU A 123 -10.44 -6.23 -15.75
N ALA A 124 -9.38 -5.71 -16.36
CA ALA A 124 -8.02 -5.90 -15.89
C ALA A 124 -7.85 -5.37 -14.46
N CYS A 125 -7.30 -6.20 -13.57
CA CYS A 125 -7.18 -5.85 -12.16
C CYS A 125 -6.12 -4.76 -11.90
N ASP A 126 -5.17 -4.57 -12.82
CA ASP A 126 -4.06 -3.62 -12.64
C ASP A 126 -4.51 -2.15 -12.69
N ASP A 127 -5.66 -1.88 -13.31
CA ASP A 127 -6.29 -0.55 -13.40
C ASP A 127 -7.11 -0.21 -12.16
N LEU A 128 -7.28 -1.16 -11.24
CA LEU A 128 -8.07 -0.97 -10.03
C LEU A 128 -7.22 -0.50 -8.85
N PRO A 129 -7.80 0.33 -7.98
CA PRO A 129 -7.12 0.85 -6.79
C PRO A 129 -6.76 -0.26 -5.80
N VAL A 130 -5.60 -0.10 -5.17
CA VAL A 130 -5.22 -0.87 -3.97
C VAL A 130 -5.77 -0.13 -2.75
N TYR A 131 -6.37 -0.84 -1.80
CA TYR A 131 -6.96 -0.25 -0.58
C TYR A 131 -5.98 0.66 0.18
N ASP A 132 -4.71 0.26 0.24
CA ASP A 132 -3.62 1.04 0.84
C ASP A 132 -3.13 2.23 -0.02
N ARG A 133 -3.78 2.53 -1.14
CA ARG A 133 -3.41 3.62 -2.08
C ARG A 133 -4.58 4.45 -2.60
N GLY A 134 -5.83 4.04 -2.38
CA GLY A 134 -7.03 4.78 -2.79
C GLY A 134 -8.30 4.26 -2.10
N VAL A 135 -9.42 4.91 -2.34
CA VAL A 135 -10.74 4.49 -1.84
C VAL A 135 -11.33 3.47 -2.81
N CYS A 136 -11.76 2.30 -2.31
CA CYS A 136 -12.34 1.23 -3.10
C CYS A 136 -13.27 0.34 -2.26
N ILE A 137 -14.16 -0.40 -2.90
CA ILE A 137 -15.13 -1.27 -2.21
C ILE A 137 -14.73 -2.75 -2.23
N SER A 138 -15.06 -3.44 -1.13
CA SER A 138 -14.96 -4.89 -1.00
C SER A 138 -16.23 -5.44 -0.32
N PRO A 139 -16.62 -6.70 -0.59
CA PRO A 139 -17.86 -7.27 -0.04
C PRO A 139 -17.85 -7.37 1.48
N GLU A 140 -16.66 -7.48 2.10
CA GLU A 140 -16.51 -7.57 3.56
C GLU A 140 -16.80 -6.23 4.28
N ALA A 141 -16.80 -5.11 3.56
CA ALA A 141 -17.02 -3.79 4.12
C ALA A 141 -18.50 -3.38 4.19
N ILE A 142 -19.42 -4.16 3.61
CA ILE A 142 -20.84 -3.84 3.57
C ILE A 142 -21.61 -4.84 4.43
N VAL A 143 -21.76 -4.51 5.71
CA VAL A 143 -22.61 -5.26 6.63
C VAL A 143 -24.07 -4.94 6.29
N THR A 144 -24.77 -5.91 5.70
CA THR A 144 -26.23 -5.97 5.68
C THR A 144 -26.65 -7.37 6.11
N ASP A 145 -27.51 -7.42 7.13
CA ASP A 145 -28.27 -8.61 7.52
C ASP A 145 -28.93 -9.22 6.28
N GLY A 146 -28.50 -10.41 5.86
CA GLY A 146 -29.22 -11.15 4.81
C GLY A 146 -28.39 -12.00 3.86
N PHE A 147 -27.06 -11.85 3.81
CA PHE A 147 -26.23 -12.84 3.11
C PHE A 147 -25.85 -13.98 4.05
N MET A 148 -26.76 -14.94 4.20
CA MET A 148 -26.34 -16.29 4.56
C MET A 148 -25.56 -16.84 3.37
N VAL A 149 -24.24 -16.64 3.39
CA VAL A 149 -23.32 -17.51 2.67
C VAL A 149 -23.62 -18.93 3.15
N PRO A 150 -23.96 -19.89 2.29
CA PRO A 150 -24.04 -21.28 2.69
C PRO A 150 -22.69 -21.65 3.27
N ASP A 151 -22.70 -21.96 4.56
CA ASP A 151 -21.59 -22.52 5.30
C ASP A 151 -21.17 -23.82 4.58
N ARG A 152 -20.16 -23.73 3.72
CA ARG A 152 -19.47 -24.89 3.18
C ARG A 152 -17.97 -24.65 3.30
N PRO A 153 -17.25 -25.54 4.00
CA PRO A 153 -15.89 -25.28 4.41
C PRO A 153 -14.94 -25.43 3.22
N LEU A 154 -14.43 -24.32 2.75
CA LEU A 154 -13.14 -24.25 2.04
C LEU A 154 -12.26 -23.20 2.73
N GLU A 155 -12.14 -23.33 4.04
CA GLU A 155 -10.86 -23.02 4.67
C GLU A 155 -9.87 -24.08 4.17
N PRO A 156 -8.77 -23.73 3.47
CA PRO A 156 -7.55 -24.47 3.71
C PRO A 156 -7.22 -24.22 5.17
N ASP A 157 -7.67 -25.12 6.03
CA ASP A 157 -7.52 -25.10 7.47
C ASP A 157 -6.17 -24.47 7.85
N CYS A 158 -6.20 -23.19 8.26
CA CYS A 158 -5.00 -22.48 8.71
C CYS A 158 -4.48 -23.12 10.02
N ARG A 159 -5.16 -24.14 10.58
CA ARG A 159 -4.66 -25.01 11.66
C ARG A 159 -3.97 -26.28 11.17
N SER A 160 -4.19 -26.75 9.94
CA SER A 160 -3.58 -27.99 9.41
C SER A 160 -2.25 -27.78 8.69
N ARG A 161 -1.86 -26.54 8.39
CA ARG A 161 -0.43 -26.16 8.26
C ARG A 161 0.12 -25.80 9.64
N GLY A 162 0.02 -26.75 10.57
CA GLY A 162 0.83 -26.73 11.76
C GLY A 162 2.29 -26.52 11.34
N GLN A 163 2.86 -25.40 11.79
CA GLN A 163 4.31 -25.34 12.05
C GLN A 163 5.25 -25.15 10.85
N GLU A 164 4.89 -24.42 9.80
CA GLU A 164 5.94 -23.58 9.18
C GLU A 164 6.23 -22.44 10.14
N ARG A 165 7.09 -22.75 11.13
CA ARG A 165 7.56 -21.82 12.15
C ARG A 165 8.09 -20.58 11.44
N CYS A 166 7.35 -19.48 11.51
CA CYS A 166 7.77 -18.15 11.08
C CYS A 166 9.26 -17.97 11.34
N ARG A 167 10.07 -17.90 10.27
CA ARG A 167 11.51 -17.70 10.38
C ARG A 167 11.82 -16.21 10.51
N CYS A 168 11.41 -15.63 11.64
CA CYS A 168 11.66 -14.22 11.91
C CYS A 168 13.15 -14.00 12.18
N LYS A 169 13.73 -12.96 11.57
CA LYS A 169 15.12 -12.57 11.83
C LYS A 169 15.21 -11.91 13.21
N LYS A 170 15.94 -12.53 14.14
CA LYS A 170 16.20 -11.93 15.45
C LYS A 170 17.19 -10.77 15.30
N THR A 171 16.69 -9.56 15.44
CA THR A 171 17.53 -8.35 15.39
C THR A 171 17.85 -7.89 16.81
N LYS A 172 19.15 -7.76 17.14
CA LYS A 172 19.58 -7.31 18.47
C LYS A 172 19.34 -5.80 18.64
N PRO A 173 18.89 -5.34 19.82
CA PRO A 173 18.84 -3.93 20.20
C PRO A 173 20.26 -3.40 20.40
N THR A 174 20.82 -2.82 19.34
CA THR A 174 22.11 -2.13 19.38
C THR A 174 21.95 -0.68 18.94
N LEU A 175 22.89 0.18 19.33
CA LEU A 175 22.91 1.57 18.87
C LEU A 175 22.96 1.65 17.34
N SER A 176 23.75 0.78 16.70
CA SER A 176 23.85 0.75 15.23
C SER A 176 22.51 0.41 14.59
N THR A 177 21.81 -0.59 15.11
CA THR A 177 20.45 -0.96 14.64
C THR A 177 19.50 0.22 14.79
N TYR A 178 19.53 0.87 15.95
CA TYR A 178 18.64 1.98 16.26
C TYR A 178 18.83 3.17 15.30
N LEU A 179 20.08 3.58 15.08
CA LEU A 179 20.41 4.69 14.21
C LEU A 179 20.10 4.40 12.74
N ALA A 180 20.24 3.14 12.30
CA ALA A 180 20.02 2.76 10.91
C ALA A 180 18.53 2.63 10.54
N LYS A 181 17.66 2.25 11.48
CA LYS A 181 16.28 1.83 11.18
C LYS A 181 15.22 2.93 11.27
N ASN A 182 15.54 4.11 11.82
CA ASN A 182 14.64 5.28 11.88
C ASN A 182 13.17 4.96 12.26
N TYR A 183 12.96 4.28 13.37
CA TYR A 183 11.62 3.89 13.85
C TYR A 183 10.70 5.10 14.08
N SER A 184 9.43 4.98 13.68
CA SER A 184 8.40 6.01 13.86
C SER A 184 7.92 6.12 15.31
N TYR A 185 7.80 4.98 16.00
CA TYR A 185 7.39 4.92 17.39
C TYR A 185 8.19 3.90 18.20
N ILE A 186 8.28 4.15 19.51
CA ILE A 186 8.93 3.33 20.52
C ILE A 186 8.05 3.37 21.76
N ILE A 187 7.45 2.23 22.10
CA ILE A 187 6.51 2.11 23.21
C ILE A 187 6.90 0.98 24.14
N HIS A 188 6.65 1.19 25.43
CA HIS A 188 6.57 0.13 26.43
C HIS A 188 5.11 -0.31 26.51
N ALA A 189 4.84 -1.58 26.24
CA ALA A 189 3.48 -2.07 26.21
C ALA A 189 3.37 -3.50 26.73
N LYS A 190 2.21 -3.84 27.28
CA LYS A 190 1.85 -5.20 27.69
C LYS A 190 0.93 -5.81 26.63
N VAL A 191 1.30 -6.97 26.10
CA VAL A 191 0.48 -7.69 25.11
C VAL A 191 -0.77 -8.24 25.80
N LYS A 192 -1.95 -7.89 25.28
CA LYS A 192 -3.25 -8.34 25.78
C LYS A 192 -3.74 -9.57 25.02
N SER A 193 -3.90 -9.42 23.71
CA SER A 193 -4.37 -10.48 22.81
C SER A 193 -3.59 -10.44 21.49
N VAL A 194 -3.57 -11.58 20.82
CA VAL A 194 -3.14 -11.71 19.43
C VAL A 194 -4.31 -12.34 18.69
N GLU A 195 -5.00 -11.52 17.92
CA GLU A 195 -6.17 -11.91 17.15
C GLU A 195 -5.74 -12.13 15.71
N ARG A 196 -5.96 -13.34 15.20
CA ARG A 196 -5.81 -13.63 13.77
C ARG A 196 -7.17 -13.36 13.13
N GLY A 197 -7.21 -12.39 12.22
CA GLY A 197 -8.37 -12.17 11.38
C GLY A 197 -8.39 -13.20 10.26
N ASN A 198 -8.68 -12.75 9.04
CA ASN A 198 -8.53 -13.56 7.83
C ASN A 198 -7.04 -13.97 7.70
N CYS A 199 -6.71 -15.09 7.03
CA CYS A 199 -5.35 -15.68 7.04
C CYS A 199 -4.19 -14.75 6.61
N ASN A 200 -4.45 -13.49 6.20
CA ASN A 200 -3.46 -12.47 5.84
C ASN A 200 -3.36 -11.28 6.81
N GLU A 201 -4.11 -11.24 7.92
CA GLU A 201 -4.05 -10.13 8.87
C GLU A 201 -4.00 -10.61 10.33
N ILE A 202 -3.03 -10.10 11.08
CA ILE A 202 -2.89 -10.37 12.52
C ILE A 202 -2.91 -9.05 13.28
N THR A 203 -3.86 -8.92 14.20
CA THR A 203 -4.00 -7.77 15.08
C THR A 203 -3.46 -8.13 16.45
N THR A 204 -2.42 -7.43 16.89
CA THR A 204 -1.89 -7.58 18.25
C THR A 204 -2.38 -6.43 19.11
N VAL A 205 -3.27 -6.69 20.05
CA VAL A 205 -3.76 -5.66 20.98
C VAL A 205 -2.76 -5.53 22.13
N VAL A 206 -2.25 -4.31 22.31
CA VAL A 206 -1.32 -4.00 23.40
C VAL A 206 -1.85 -2.88 24.26
N GLU A 207 -1.59 -2.95 25.56
CA GLU A 207 -1.83 -1.86 26.50
C GLU A 207 -0.56 -1.05 26.66
N VAL A 208 -0.59 0.20 26.21
CA VAL A 208 0.55 1.11 26.24
C VAL A 208 0.76 1.63 27.66
N LYS A 209 1.95 1.39 28.21
CA LYS A 209 2.37 1.83 29.55
C LYS A 209 3.20 3.11 29.52
N ASP A 210 4.12 3.22 28.55
CA ASP A 210 5.01 4.37 28.39
C ASP A 210 5.32 4.58 26.90
N ILE A 211 5.54 5.84 26.51
CA ILE A 211 5.82 6.26 25.14
C ILE A 211 7.17 6.95 25.13
N LEU A 212 8.19 6.25 24.61
CA LEU A 212 9.57 6.73 24.58
C LEU A 212 9.83 7.62 23.36
N LYS A 213 9.15 7.34 22.26
CA LYS A 213 9.18 8.12 21.01
C LYS A 213 7.89 7.87 20.26
N SER A 214 7.31 8.91 19.68
CA SER A 214 6.25 8.74 18.70
C SER A 214 6.27 9.87 17.69
N SER A 215 5.92 9.56 16.45
CA SER A 215 5.73 10.55 15.39
C SER A 215 4.31 11.13 15.41
N THR A 216 3.33 10.36 15.91
CA THR A 216 1.94 10.78 16.13
C THR A 216 1.49 10.54 17.57
N PRO A 217 0.43 11.21 18.05
CA PRO A 217 -0.09 10.96 19.39
C PRO A 217 -0.60 9.52 19.54
N ILE A 218 0.02 8.74 20.42
CA ILE A 218 -0.44 7.40 20.80
C ILE A 218 -1.12 7.52 22.17
N PRO A 219 -2.36 7.03 22.36
CA PRO A 219 -3.01 7.06 23.66
C PRO A 219 -2.37 6.04 24.62
N LEU A 220 -2.33 6.38 25.91
CA LEU A 220 -1.95 5.46 27.00
C LEU A 220 -3.13 4.53 27.33
N SER A 221 -3.54 3.74 26.35
CA SER A 221 -4.67 2.83 26.43
C SER A 221 -4.39 1.56 25.63
N GLN A 222 -5.42 0.78 25.35
CA GLN A 222 -5.31 -0.36 24.44
C GLN A 222 -5.27 0.15 23.00
N VAL A 223 -4.24 -0.26 22.26
CA VAL A 223 -4.05 0.08 20.84
C VAL A 223 -3.80 -1.18 20.02
N PRO A 224 -4.36 -1.28 18.81
CA PRO A 224 -4.09 -2.37 17.90
C PRO A 224 -2.77 -2.13 17.15
N LEU A 225 -1.93 -3.16 17.07
CA LEU A 225 -0.79 -3.22 16.18
C LEU A 225 -1.12 -4.16 15.01
N LEU A 226 -1.08 -3.64 13.78
CA LEU A 226 -1.52 -4.37 12.59
C LEU A 226 -0.34 -5.05 11.87
N THR A 227 -0.49 -6.35 11.62
CA THR A 227 0.44 -7.13 10.79
C THR A 227 -0.30 -7.56 9.52
N ASN A 228 0.14 -7.06 8.36
CA ASN A 228 -0.43 -7.45 7.06
C ASN A 228 0.30 -8.67 6.47
N SER A 229 0.30 -9.78 7.22
CA SER A 229 0.77 -11.08 6.76
C SER A 229 0.24 -12.20 7.64
N SER A 230 0.23 -13.42 7.12
CA SER A 230 -0.09 -14.65 7.87
C SER A 230 0.93 -14.97 8.98
N CYS A 231 2.06 -14.25 9.02
CA CYS A 231 3.20 -14.54 9.88
C CYS A 231 3.52 -13.35 10.79
N GLN A 232 3.28 -13.52 12.09
CA GLN A 232 3.58 -12.50 13.09
C GLN A 232 5.10 -12.46 13.38
N CYS A 233 5.81 -11.58 12.70
CA CYS A 233 7.22 -11.29 12.95
C CYS A 233 7.39 -9.81 13.35
N PRO A 234 8.02 -9.52 14.52
CA PRO A 234 8.50 -10.46 15.54
C PRO A 234 7.36 -11.18 16.30
N PRO A 235 7.59 -12.41 16.78
CA PRO A 235 6.56 -13.18 17.47
C PRO A 235 6.28 -12.59 18.86
N LEU A 236 5.01 -12.27 19.12
CA LEU A 236 4.52 -11.80 20.42
C LEU A 236 3.52 -12.81 20.99
N GLN A 237 3.47 -12.88 22.32
CA GLN A 237 2.53 -13.72 23.05
C GLN A 237 1.76 -12.89 24.08
N PRO A 238 0.50 -13.25 24.38
CA PRO A 238 -0.26 -12.60 25.44
C PRO A 238 0.51 -12.57 26.76
N LYS A 239 0.24 -11.54 27.57
CA LYS A 239 0.86 -11.28 28.89
C LYS A 239 2.34 -10.92 28.86
N GLN A 240 2.99 -10.84 27.68
CA GLN A 240 4.36 -10.36 27.59
C GLN A 240 4.43 -8.85 27.86
N ASP A 241 5.42 -8.46 28.66
CA ASP A 241 5.79 -7.06 28.88
C ASP A 241 7.00 -6.73 28.01
N VAL A 242 6.82 -5.84 27.04
CA VAL A 242 7.75 -5.66 25.92
C VAL A 242 7.98 -4.19 25.58
N LEU A 243 9.17 -3.95 25.06
CA LEU A 243 9.49 -2.76 24.30
C LEU A 243 9.30 -3.05 22.82
N ILE A 244 8.56 -2.18 22.13
CA ILE A 244 8.28 -2.29 20.71
C ILE A 244 8.82 -1.03 20.01
N MET A 245 9.65 -1.23 19.00
CA MET A 245 10.14 -0.19 18.10
C MET A 245 9.72 -0.52 16.68
N CYS A 246 8.89 0.32 16.08
CA CYS A 246 8.30 -0.02 14.79
C CYS A 246 7.87 1.23 14.02
N TYR A 247 7.08 1.01 12.98
CA TYR A 247 6.75 2.02 11.98
C TYR A 247 5.26 2.28 11.98
N GLU A 248 4.94 3.51 11.64
CA GLU A 248 3.58 3.95 11.43
C GLU A 248 3.30 4.02 9.93
N TRP A 249 2.10 3.61 9.53
CA TRP A 249 1.64 3.73 8.15
C TRP A 249 0.22 4.29 8.14
N ARG A 250 0.00 5.45 7.49
CA ARG A 250 -1.31 6.11 7.37
C ARG A 250 -2.04 6.25 8.72
N SER A 251 -1.33 6.71 9.74
CA SER A 251 -1.86 6.87 11.11
C SER A 251 -2.25 5.56 11.83
N ARG A 252 -1.77 4.41 11.34
CA ARG A 252 -1.93 3.09 11.98
C ARG A 252 -0.57 2.59 12.48
N LEU A 253 -0.56 2.03 13.69
CA LEU A 253 0.62 1.40 14.26
C LEU A 253 0.79 -0.01 13.65
N MET A 254 1.87 -0.21 12.91
CA MET A 254 2.12 -1.48 12.24
C MET A 254 3.02 -2.37 13.10
N LEU A 255 2.97 -3.69 12.93
CA LEU A 255 3.96 -4.63 13.44
C LEU A 255 4.53 -5.41 12.24
N LEU A 256 5.73 -5.03 11.80
CA LEU A 256 6.37 -5.55 10.58
C LEU A 256 7.64 -6.36 10.92
N ASP A 257 8.11 -7.21 10.00
CA ASP A 257 9.36 -8.01 10.19
C ASP A 257 10.61 -7.13 10.47
N GLY A 258 10.59 -5.87 10.03
CA GLY A 258 11.66 -4.90 10.31
C GLY A 258 11.62 -4.29 11.73
N CYS A 259 10.66 -4.68 12.56
CA CYS A 259 10.45 -4.10 13.88
C CYS A 259 11.27 -4.80 14.95
N LEU A 260 11.56 -4.04 16.00
CA LEU A 260 12.34 -4.54 17.12
C LEU A 260 11.43 -4.74 18.31
N VAL A 261 11.40 -5.97 18.81
CA VAL A 261 10.64 -6.36 19.99
C VAL A 261 11.58 -7.01 20.98
N GLU A 262 11.62 -6.48 22.19
CA GLU A 262 12.44 -7.00 23.28
C GLU A 262 11.66 -7.05 24.58
N LYS A 263 11.97 -8.01 25.44
CA LYS A 263 11.36 -8.06 26.78
C LYS A 263 11.71 -6.80 27.56
N TRP A 264 10.72 -6.19 28.18
CA TRP A 264 10.93 -4.97 28.95
C TRP A 264 11.93 -5.21 30.09
N LYS A 265 12.89 -4.29 30.22
CA LYS A 265 13.85 -4.21 31.33
C LYS A 265 14.13 -2.74 31.58
N ASP A 266 14.14 -2.28 32.83
CA ASP A 266 14.36 -0.84 33.11
C ASP A 266 15.72 -0.32 32.61
N GLN A 267 16.72 -1.21 32.55
CA GLN A 267 18.03 -0.92 31.95
C GLN A 267 17.94 -0.54 30.47
N LEU A 268 16.97 -1.09 29.72
CA LEU A 268 16.74 -0.76 28.32
C LEU A 268 16.28 0.69 28.17
N ASN A 269 15.34 1.16 29.00
CA ASN A 269 14.89 2.56 28.96
C ASN A 269 16.08 3.54 29.10
N ARG A 270 16.95 3.31 30.10
CA ARG A 270 18.19 4.10 30.28
C ARG A 270 19.10 4.03 29.05
N ARG A 271 19.16 2.88 28.39
CA ARG A 271 19.95 2.68 27.16
C ARG A 271 19.37 3.45 25.97
N PHE A 272 18.04 3.46 25.81
CA PHE A 272 17.36 4.22 24.75
C PHE A 272 17.53 5.71 24.91
N LYS A 273 17.36 6.26 26.12
CA LYS A 273 17.61 7.68 26.39
C LYS A 273 19.02 8.10 25.96
N ARG A 274 20.03 7.25 26.22
CA ARG A 274 21.42 7.49 25.75
C ARG A 274 21.57 7.39 24.23
N TRP A 275 20.82 6.49 23.57
CA TRP A 275 20.84 6.38 22.12
C TRP A 275 20.21 7.58 21.43
N GLU A 276 19.10 8.08 21.98
CA GLU A 276 18.42 9.28 21.48
C GLU A 276 19.32 10.52 21.60
N GLN A 277 19.99 10.69 22.75
CA GLN A 277 20.98 11.76 22.93
C GLN A 277 22.10 11.71 21.87
N ARG A 278 22.62 10.52 21.55
CA ARG A 278 23.63 10.35 20.50
C ARG A 278 23.09 10.66 19.11
N LEU A 279 21.86 10.27 18.80
CA LEU A 279 21.20 10.59 17.53
C LEU A 279 21.05 12.10 17.35
N GLN A 280 20.63 12.81 18.40
CA GLN A 280 20.51 14.27 18.40
C GLN A 280 21.86 14.96 18.19
N GLU A 281 22.92 14.50 18.87
CA GLU A 281 24.27 15.03 18.70
C GLU A 281 24.79 14.81 17.27
N GLN A 282 24.55 13.64 16.66
CA GLN A 282 24.90 13.38 15.26
C GLN A 282 24.16 14.32 14.30
N LYS A 283 22.83 14.49 14.47
CA LYS A 283 22.05 15.43 13.67
C LYS A 283 22.59 16.87 13.78
N ARG A 284 22.96 17.29 15.00
CA ARG A 284 23.56 18.61 15.24
C ARG A 284 24.92 18.78 14.55
N ARG A 285 25.78 17.76 14.56
CA ARG A 285 27.07 17.76 13.85
C ARG A 285 26.90 17.81 12.33
N THR A 286 25.99 17.01 11.77
CA THR A 286 25.69 17.03 10.33
C THR A 286 25.12 18.38 9.89
N ALA A 287 24.26 19.00 10.71
CA ALA A 287 23.74 20.34 10.44
C ALA A 287 24.85 21.40 10.45
N ARG A 288 25.78 21.34 11.41
CA ARG A 288 26.95 22.24 11.46
C ARG A 288 27.87 22.08 10.25
N SER A 289 28.13 20.84 9.80
CA SER A 289 28.94 20.57 8.60
C SER A 289 28.26 21.06 7.31
N LYS A 290 26.93 20.91 7.18
CA LYS A 290 26.17 21.48 6.05
C LYS A 290 26.26 23.00 6.01
N ASN A 291 26.16 23.69 7.16
CA ASN A 291 26.27 25.14 7.23
C ASN A 291 27.71 25.65 6.95
N GLN A 292 28.74 24.88 7.27
CA GLN A 292 30.12 25.23 6.90
C GLN A 292 30.40 25.05 5.41
N ASN A 293 29.80 24.04 4.76
CA ASN A 293 29.94 23.83 3.32
C ASN A 293 29.12 24.82 2.48
N SER A 294 27.96 25.29 2.95
CA SER A 294 27.20 26.35 2.26
C SER A 294 27.86 27.74 2.37
N GLY A 295 28.63 27.97 3.44
CA GLY A 295 29.44 29.19 3.59
C GLY A 295 30.67 29.25 2.69
N ARG A 296 31.11 28.13 2.10
CA ARG A 296 32.31 28.07 1.24
C ARG A 296 31.99 28.20 -0.26
N SER A 297 30.72 28.13 -0.65
CA SER A 297 30.24 28.37 -2.03
C SER A 297 29.89 29.83 -2.33
N GLY A 298 30.08 30.76 -1.38
CA GLY A 298 29.74 32.18 -1.51
C GLY A 298 30.91 33.14 -1.76
N GLN A 299 32.15 32.66 -1.95
CA GLN A 299 33.30 33.49 -2.28
C GLN A 299 34.11 32.89 -3.43
N SER A 300 33.65 33.15 -4.65
CA SER A 300 34.48 33.09 -5.85
C SER A 300 34.64 34.52 -6.35
N GLY A 301 35.69 35.17 -5.86
CA GLY A 301 36.09 36.50 -6.31
C GLY A 301 36.56 36.47 -7.77
N ALA A 302 36.05 37.43 -8.53
CA ALA A 302 36.61 38.09 -9.72
C ALA A 302 37.65 37.32 -10.56
N LEU A 303 37.22 36.96 -11.77
CA LEU A 303 38.08 36.74 -12.95
C LEU A 303 38.90 37.99 -13.30
N LYS A 304 40.20 37.82 -13.59
CA LYS A 304 40.99 38.65 -14.50
C LYS A 304 42.23 37.86 -15.01
N PRO A 305 42.86 38.23 -16.14
CA PRO A 305 42.88 37.39 -17.35
C PRO A 305 44.26 36.81 -17.70
N GLN A 306 44.21 35.92 -18.71
CA GLN A 306 45.32 35.18 -19.32
C GLN A 306 46.59 35.99 -19.64
N THR A 307 47.73 35.34 -19.48
CA THR A 307 48.92 35.54 -20.32
C THR A 307 49.45 34.20 -20.82
N LYS A 308 49.65 34.13 -22.14
CA LYS A 308 50.29 33.04 -22.89
C LYS A 308 51.78 32.99 -22.55
N ASN A 309 52.37 31.79 -22.52
CA ASN A 309 53.67 31.53 -23.16
C ASN A 309 53.96 30.03 -23.35
N THR A 310 54.01 29.66 -24.63
CA THR A 310 54.95 28.78 -25.36
C THR A 310 55.75 27.69 -24.63
N ASN A 311 55.58 26.45 -25.14
CA ASN A 311 56.46 25.25 -25.01
C ASN A 311 57.91 25.51 -25.49
N PRO A 312 58.90 24.64 -25.16
CA PRO A 312 59.18 23.47 -26.03
C PRO A 312 59.54 22.14 -25.31
N LEU A 313 59.52 21.08 -26.15
CA LEU A 313 59.75 19.64 -25.96
C LEU A 313 61.20 19.21 -25.59
N ILE A 314 61.33 17.88 -25.36
CA ILE A 314 62.50 16.94 -25.49
C ILE A 314 62.90 16.39 -24.10
N SER A 315 63.04 15.09 -23.78
CA SER A 315 63.26 13.81 -24.50
C SER A 315 62.83 12.60 -23.63
N GLY A 316 62.48 11.46 -24.26
CA GLY A 316 62.28 10.15 -23.59
C GLY A 316 63.59 9.50 -23.05
N PRO A 317 63.64 8.19 -22.68
CA PRO A 317 62.97 7.07 -23.36
C PRO A 317 62.40 5.90 -22.50
N LYS A 318 61.43 5.20 -23.12
CA LYS A 318 61.12 3.75 -23.19
C LYS A 318 61.53 2.80 -22.03
N LYS A 319 60.56 2.00 -21.56
CA LYS A 319 60.70 0.53 -21.38
C LYS A 319 59.36 -0.19 -21.49
N ALA A 320 59.42 -1.40 -22.04
CA ALA A 320 58.32 -2.18 -22.60
C ALA A 320 57.76 -3.26 -21.65
N ILE A 321 56.45 -3.50 -21.79
CA ILE A 321 55.69 -4.76 -21.89
C ILE A 321 56.17 -6.00 -21.09
N LYS A 322 55.28 -6.56 -20.25
CA LYS A 322 54.90 -7.99 -20.33
C LYS A 322 53.54 -8.29 -19.67
N ILE A 323 52.58 -8.65 -20.52
CA ILE A 323 51.34 -9.37 -20.20
C ILE A 323 51.68 -10.87 -20.20
N ARG A 324 51.10 -11.67 -19.29
CA ARG A 324 51.07 -13.13 -19.41
C ARG A 324 49.67 -13.67 -19.11
N ASN A 325 49.00 -14.11 -20.17
CA ASN A 325 47.86 -15.02 -20.13
C ASN A 325 48.36 -16.46 -19.94
N GLY A 326 47.55 -17.30 -19.30
CA GLY A 326 47.73 -18.76 -19.24
C GLY A 326 46.40 -19.44 -18.96
N GLN A 327 45.94 -20.25 -19.92
CA GLN A 327 44.66 -20.95 -19.95
C GLN A 327 44.81 -22.41 -19.47
N LYS A 328 43.72 -22.92 -18.86
CA LYS A 328 43.20 -24.31 -18.86
C LYS A 328 44.08 -25.49 -18.42
N GLU A 329 43.52 -26.32 -17.53
CA GLU A 329 43.33 -27.74 -17.82
C GLU A 329 42.18 -28.37 -17.02
N ILE A 330 41.52 -29.35 -17.64
CA ILE A 330 40.43 -30.22 -17.18
C ILE A 330 41.04 -31.61 -17.03
N ASN A 331 40.71 -32.40 -15.99
CA ASN A 331 40.56 -33.86 -16.11
C ASN A 331 39.96 -34.55 -14.86
N PRO A 332 39.56 -35.86 -14.91
CA PRO A 332 38.29 -36.34 -14.37
C PRO A 332 38.41 -37.46 -13.32
N LYS A 333 37.25 -37.86 -12.80
CA LYS A 333 36.81 -39.13 -12.16
C LYS A 333 37.83 -40.23 -11.80
N LYS A 334 37.66 -40.75 -10.57
CA LYS A 334 37.63 -42.18 -10.13
C LYS A 334 37.37 -42.17 -8.60
N VAL A 335 36.62 -43.05 -7.94
CA VAL A 335 36.18 -44.44 -8.15
C VAL A 335 34.74 -44.59 -7.65
#